data_AF-A0A074YM93-F1
#
_entry.id   AF-A0A074YM93-F1
#
_cell.length_a   1.000
_cell.length_b   1.000
_cell.length_c   1.000
_cell.angle_alpha   90.00
_cell.angle_beta   90.00
_cell.angle_gamma   90.00
#
_symmetry.space_group_name_H-M   'P 1'
#
loop_
_entity.id
_entity.type
_entity.pdbx_description
1 polymer ?
#
loop_
_entity_poly.entity_id
_entity_poly.type
_entity_poly.pdbx_seq_one_letter_code
_entity_poly.pdbx_strand_id
1 'polypeptide(L)'
;MHRPHLLFLDAYDSFSNNIINLLQQDLNATVEVIKIDDKRFLTSDDTCFRAFLRRFDAVVAGPGPGDPRNLNDLGLIAKLWNLPEDTYLPVLGICLGFQSLALAFGGTAGRLHQPRHGLVTEVTHQRQSLFNDIDVLMATQYHSLHVKLGHDVGKTSAELWKSTPSCPDIIPLAWDLSDDQNGPILMGIRHVKKPFFGVQYHPESICTSFAGAQIIHNWWSEAFAWRVARAATAQKNDTLHLTIDVDSSETNSENGDDSASTTSSLFDAVNPTIRDTTATTPALTRDSSRMGRDPSSRSVTWKCMDVASGSIDVASLLQSLQNVNHQTIMLESGSKNGQPVRPETGRFSMIGCINDARSLRYSTGNHTISSNLSGTDTLYTGSMADVWSNVETFMTANKATDGNADLPFWGGLVGFVSYEAGLETIDVPQPLNGDRPDVWFVFVSRSIIVDHVESKVYFQSLEEHDDRWFETAEQVVKKLDQRLVGSLTKDERLPGLATPIITAPNDAEYVRKVETCQDHIRAGDSYELCLTDQSILSYDEYCRPTSFELYQRLRTSNPAPFGAYLRLKEEKEGKECGVTILSSSPERFLSWSRKEMMLKSC
;
A
#
# COMPACT_ATOMS: atom_id res chain seq x y z
N MET A 1 18.06 -16.92 -15.25
CA MET A 1 17.75 -17.66 -14.00
C MET A 1 16.30 -18.10 -14.07
N HIS A 2 15.98 -19.29 -13.56
CA HIS A 2 14.60 -19.75 -13.42
C HIS A 2 13.83 -18.78 -12.53
N ARG A 3 12.70 -18.27 -13.01
CA ARG A 3 11.84 -17.36 -12.26
C ARG A 3 11.04 -18.19 -11.24
N PRO A 4 11.15 -17.96 -9.92
CA PRO A 4 10.43 -18.74 -8.91
C PRO A 4 8.93 -18.69 -9.15
N HIS A 5 8.25 -19.84 -9.12
CA HIS A 5 6.79 -19.92 -9.16
C HIS A 5 6.24 -20.30 -7.79
N LEU A 6 5.63 -19.34 -7.10
CA LEU A 6 5.20 -19.47 -5.72
C LEU A 6 3.68 -19.51 -5.61
N LEU A 7 3.17 -20.34 -4.69
CA LEU A 7 1.77 -20.27 -4.26
C LEU A 7 1.68 -19.47 -2.97
N PHE A 8 0.76 -18.51 -2.92
CA PHE A 8 0.42 -17.78 -1.70
C PHE A 8 -0.99 -18.21 -1.24
N LEU A 9 -1.08 -18.76 -0.03
CA LEU A 9 -2.36 -19.02 0.63
C LEU A 9 -2.74 -17.81 1.45
N ASP A 10 -3.72 -17.05 0.98
CA ASP A 10 -4.18 -15.83 1.62
C ASP A 10 -5.31 -16.12 2.62
N ALA A 11 -5.02 -15.87 3.90
CA ALA A 11 -5.96 -16.00 5.00
C ALA A 11 -6.67 -14.68 5.35
N TYR A 12 -6.86 -13.80 4.36
CA TYR A 12 -7.59 -12.54 4.45
C TYR A 12 -6.91 -11.47 5.31
N ASP A 13 -5.58 -11.45 5.31
CA ASP A 13 -4.82 -10.39 5.98
C ASP A 13 -4.75 -9.12 5.13
N SER A 14 -4.81 -7.97 5.79
CA SER A 14 -4.71 -6.66 5.13
C SER A 14 -3.35 -6.40 4.46
N PHE A 15 -2.29 -7.12 4.88
CA PHE A 15 -0.94 -6.94 4.36
C PHE A 15 -0.52 -8.04 3.35
N SER A 16 -1.41 -8.97 3.00
CA SER A 16 -1.12 -10.03 2.01
C SER A 16 -0.51 -9.49 0.71
N ASN A 17 -1.06 -8.40 0.16
CA ASN A 17 -0.55 -7.79 -1.07
C ASN A 17 0.86 -7.19 -0.91
N ASN A 18 1.22 -6.69 0.27
CA ASN A 18 2.56 -6.18 0.53
C ASN A 18 3.58 -7.32 0.55
N ILE A 19 3.21 -8.48 1.11
CA ILE A 19 4.06 -9.69 1.07
C ILE A 19 4.18 -10.21 -0.36
N ILE A 20 3.08 -10.26 -1.11
CA ILE A 20 3.09 -10.67 -2.52
C ILE A 20 4.01 -9.76 -3.33
N ASN A 21 3.93 -8.44 -3.12
CA ASN A 21 4.82 -7.48 -3.78
C ASN A 21 6.28 -7.69 -3.38
N LEU A 22 6.58 -7.92 -2.10
CA LEU A 22 7.93 -8.23 -1.61
C LEU A 22 8.48 -9.50 -2.31
N LEU A 23 7.68 -10.57 -2.42
CA LEU A 23 8.09 -11.78 -3.14
C LEU A 23 8.33 -11.52 -4.64
N GLN A 24 7.46 -10.73 -5.28
CA GLN A 24 7.56 -10.42 -6.70
C GLN A 24 8.75 -9.50 -7.02
N GLN A 25 9.04 -8.52 -6.17
CA GLN A 25 10.10 -7.53 -6.41
C GLN A 25 11.46 -8.06 -6.01
N ASP A 26 11.61 -8.61 -4.80
CA ASP A 26 12.90 -9.02 -4.26
C ASP A 26 13.37 -10.36 -4.85
N LEU A 27 12.46 -11.32 -5.03
CA LEU A 27 12.82 -12.62 -5.63
C LEU A 27 12.62 -12.67 -7.15
N ASN A 28 12.07 -11.60 -7.76
CA ASN A 28 11.56 -11.63 -9.13
C ASN A 28 10.57 -12.80 -9.34
N ALA A 29 9.78 -13.19 -8.34
CA ALA A 29 8.91 -14.37 -8.42
C ALA A 29 7.64 -14.12 -9.27
N THR A 30 7.05 -15.20 -9.77
CA THR A 30 5.64 -15.25 -10.18
C THR A 30 4.86 -15.83 -9.00
N VAL A 31 3.81 -15.14 -8.55
CA VAL A 31 3.02 -15.55 -7.37
C VAL A 31 1.58 -15.82 -7.81
N GLU A 32 1.11 -17.06 -7.65
CA GLU A 32 -0.31 -17.43 -7.77
C GLU A 32 -0.95 -17.35 -6.38
N VAL A 33 -2.10 -16.70 -6.27
CA VAL A 33 -2.79 -16.49 -4.98
C VAL A 33 -4.09 -17.29 -4.97
N ILE A 34 -4.32 -18.06 -3.91
CA ILE A 34 -5.63 -18.64 -3.62
C ILE A 34 -6.00 -18.33 -2.17
N LYS A 35 -7.31 -18.30 -1.90
CA LYS A 35 -7.83 -18.12 -0.53
C LYS A 35 -7.78 -19.44 0.23
N ILE A 36 -7.67 -19.36 1.55
CA ILE A 36 -7.66 -20.54 2.44
C ILE A 36 -8.94 -21.38 2.39
N ASP A 37 -10.03 -20.84 1.86
CA ASP A 37 -11.34 -21.49 1.74
C ASP A 37 -11.73 -21.78 0.28
N ASP A 38 -10.74 -21.91 -0.61
CA ASP A 38 -10.97 -22.25 -2.01
C ASP A 38 -11.69 -23.61 -2.14
N LYS A 39 -12.97 -23.54 -2.57
CA LYS A 39 -13.90 -24.67 -2.65
C LYS A 39 -13.38 -25.83 -3.50
N ARG A 40 -12.45 -25.59 -4.43
CA ARG A 40 -11.84 -26.63 -5.27
C ARG A 40 -11.03 -27.64 -4.45
N PHE A 41 -10.58 -27.25 -3.26
CA PHE A 41 -9.62 -28.00 -2.45
C PHE A 41 -10.10 -28.31 -1.03
N LEU A 42 -11.32 -27.91 -0.64
CA LEU A 42 -11.89 -28.15 0.70
C LEU A 42 -12.45 -29.57 0.92
N THR A 43 -12.24 -30.49 -0.03
CA THR A 43 -12.67 -31.89 0.10
C THR A 43 -11.84 -32.66 1.14
N SER A 44 -12.39 -33.76 1.65
CA SER A 44 -11.66 -34.68 2.56
C SER A 44 -10.52 -35.44 1.86
N ASP A 45 -10.61 -35.60 0.53
CA ASP A 45 -9.52 -36.11 -0.29
C ASP A 45 -8.62 -34.95 -0.75
N ASP A 46 -7.35 -35.00 -0.34
CA ASP A 46 -6.34 -33.99 -0.65
C ASP A 46 -5.64 -34.23 -2.00
N THR A 47 -6.00 -35.28 -2.75
CA THR A 47 -5.34 -35.64 -4.02
C THR A 47 -5.32 -34.48 -5.02
N CYS A 48 -6.43 -33.75 -5.17
CA CYS A 48 -6.52 -32.59 -6.05
C CYS A 48 -5.58 -31.46 -5.60
N PHE A 49 -5.59 -31.13 -4.31
CA PHE A 49 -4.72 -30.10 -3.75
C PHE A 49 -3.24 -30.48 -3.87
N ARG A 50 -2.89 -31.74 -3.60
CA ARG A 50 -1.53 -32.26 -3.80
C ARG A 50 -1.06 -32.17 -5.24
N ALA A 51 -1.91 -32.52 -6.20
CA ALA A 51 -1.60 -32.38 -7.63
C ALA A 51 -1.40 -30.92 -8.02
N PHE A 52 -2.21 -30.01 -7.46
CA PHE A 52 -2.06 -28.57 -7.66
C PHE A 52 -0.74 -28.03 -7.09
N LEU A 53 -0.35 -28.42 -5.87
CA LEU A 53 0.89 -28.01 -5.22
C LEU A 53 2.16 -28.35 -6.04
N ARG A 54 2.15 -29.45 -6.80
CA ARG A 54 3.29 -29.87 -7.64
C ARG A 54 3.65 -28.87 -8.75
N ARG A 55 2.79 -27.90 -9.05
CA ARG A 55 3.04 -26.82 -10.03
C ARG A 55 3.94 -25.70 -9.49
N PHE A 56 4.17 -25.68 -8.18
CA PHE A 56 4.85 -24.59 -7.50
C PHE A 56 6.21 -25.03 -6.98
N ASP A 57 7.12 -24.07 -6.92
CA ASP A 57 8.45 -24.25 -6.38
C ASP A 57 8.43 -24.22 -4.85
N ALA A 58 7.57 -23.39 -4.25
CA ALA A 58 7.36 -23.27 -2.80
C ALA A 58 5.99 -22.64 -2.50
N VAL A 59 5.58 -22.71 -1.22
CA VAL A 59 4.34 -22.13 -0.71
C VAL A 59 4.62 -21.10 0.36
N VAL A 60 3.88 -20.00 0.36
CA VAL A 60 3.79 -19.09 1.49
C VAL A 60 2.41 -19.28 2.13
N ALA A 61 2.39 -19.76 3.37
CA ALA A 61 1.21 -19.78 4.22
C ALA A 61 1.09 -18.38 4.83
N GLY A 62 0.19 -17.58 4.26
CA GLY A 62 0.07 -16.16 4.56
C GLY A 62 -0.39 -15.88 5.99
N PRO A 63 -0.24 -14.63 6.44
CA PRO A 63 -0.89 -14.15 7.64
C PRO A 63 -2.41 -14.12 7.43
N GLY A 64 -3.15 -13.94 8.52
CA GLY A 64 -4.60 -13.78 8.52
C GLY A 64 -5.11 -13.39 9.90
N PRO A 65 -6.26 -12.71 10.02
CA PRO A 65 -7.04 -12.71 11.24
C PRO A 65 -7.45 -14.15 11.63
N GLY A 66 -7.85 -14.35 12.89
CA GLY A 66 -8.37 -15.62 13.38
C GLY A 66 -7.48 -16.37 14.38
N ASP A 67 -7.90 -17.58 14.73
CA ASP A 67 -7.29 -18.41 15.76
C ASP A 67 -6.63 -19.65 15.14
N PRO A 68 -5.32 -19.90 15.35
CA PRO A 68 -4.66 -21.09 14.81
C PRO A 68 -5.18 -22.42 15.38
N ARG A 69 -6.04 -22.38 16.41
CA ARG A 69 -6.75 -23.55 16.95
C ARG A 69 -8.06 -23.85 16.23
N ASN A 70 -8.56 -22.92 15.40
CA ASN A 70 -9.78 -23.05 14.64
C ASN A 70 -9.46 -23.49 13.20
N LEU A 71 -9.92 -24.67 12.81
CA LEU A 71 -9.65 -25.21 11.48
C LEU A 71 -10.30 -24.40 10.35
N ASN A 72 -11.39 -23.69 10.63
CA ASN A 72 -12.03 -22.84 9.63
C ASN A 72 -11.17 -21.61 9.29
N ASP A 73 -10.48 -21.05 10.29
CA ASP A 73 -9.60 -19.89 10.12
C ASP A 73 -8.28 -20.29 9.42
N LEU A 74 -7.88 -21.57 9.51
CA LEU A 74 -6.70 -22.09 8.83
C LEU A 74 -6.99 -22.54 7.39
N GLY A 75 -8.16 -23.14 7.16
CA GLY A 75 -8.53 -23.71 5.87
C GLY A 75 -7.42 -24.58 5.25
N LEU A 76 -7.03 -24.27 4.02
CA LEU A 76 -5.99 -25.00 3.27
C LEU A 76 -4.60 -24.94 3.92
N ILE A 77 -4.28 -23.96 4.77
CA ILE A 77 -2.97 -23.89 5.46
C ILE A 77 -2.75 -25.15 6.31
N ALA A 78 -3.79 -25.63 7.01
CA ALA A 78 -3.69 -26.80 7.87
C ALA A 78 -3.27 -28.08 7.10
N LYS A 79 -3.59 -28.16 5.80
CA LYS A 79 -3.26 -29.31 4.95
C LYS A 79 -1.77 -29.40 4.63
N LEU A 80 -1.04 -28.28 4.62
CA LEU A 80 0.38 -28.22 4.26
C LEU A 80 1.26 -29.04 5.20
N TRP A 81 0.93 -29.08 6.49
CA TRP A 81 1.80 -29.66 7.52
C TRP A 81 1.77 -31.20 7.54
N ASN A 82 0.68 -31.77 7.03
CA ASN A 82 0.42 -33.21 6.96
C ASN A 82 0.66 -33.81 5.57
N LEU A 83 1.28 -33.06 4.65
CA LEU A 83 1.61 -33.58 3.34
C LEU A 83 2.46 -34.87 3.45
N PRO A 84 2.25 -35.85 2.58
CA PRO A 84 3.11 -37.01 2.49
C PRO A 84 4.46 -36.64 1.87
N GLU A 85 5.49 -37.43 2.18
CA GLU A 85 6.87 -37.11 1.85
C GLU A 85 7.11 -36.90 0.36
N ASP A 86 6.42 -37.62 -0.53
CA ASP A 86 6.50 -37.45 -2.00
C ASP A 86 6.00 -36.08 -2.49
N THR A 87 5.22 -35.38 -1.67
CA THR A 87 4.59 -34.10 -1.98
C THR A 87 5.20 -32.94 -1.19
N TYR A 88 6.27 -33.18 -0.41
CA TYR A 88 6.97 -32.08 0.26
C TYR A 88 7.48 -31.05 -0.73
N LEU A 89 7.31 -29.79 -0.32
CA LEU A 89 7.84 -28.60 -0.94
C LEU A 89 8.16 -27.58 0.16
N PRO A 90 9.07 -26.63 -0.08
CA PRO A 90 9.38 -25.60 0.90
C PRO A 90 8.17 -24.75 1.26
N VAL A 91 8.00 -24.45 2.55
CA VAL A 91 6.91 -23.60 3.04
C VAL A 91 7.44 -22.53 3.99
N LEU A 92 7.00 -21.29 3.79
CA LEU A 92 7.15 -20.19 4.75
C LEU A 92 5.80 -19.86 5.38
N GLY A 93 5.67 -20.02 6.70
CA GLY A 93 4.53 -19.55 7.47
C GLY A 93 4.77 -18.14 8.03
N ILE A 94 3.82 -17.23 7.84
CA ILE A 94 3.90 -15.86 8.36
C ILE A 94 2.71 -15.63 9.30
N CYS A 95 2.95 -15.10 10.50
CA CYS A 95 1.94 -14.86 11.54
C CYS A 95 1.04 -16.09 11.77
N LEU A 96 -0.22 -16.09 11.29
CA LEU A 96 -1.13 -17.24 11.37
C LEU A 96 -0.54 -18.51 10.75
N GLY A 97 0.14 -18.40 9.60
CA GLY A 97 0.84 -19.54 8.98
C GLY A 97 1.97 -20.10 9.85
N PHE A 98 2.71 -19.23 10.54
CA PHE A 98 3.74 -19.62 11.52
C PHE A 98 3.12 -20.32 12.74
N GLN A 99 2.04 -19.77 13.27
CA GLN A 99 1.33 -20.33 14.41
C GLN A 99 0.77 -21.72 14.06
N SER A 100 0.16 -21.84 12.88
CA SER A 100 -0.36 -23.10 12.35
C SER A 100 0.74 -24.16 12.23
N LEU A 101 1.91 -23.78 11.69
CA LEU A 101 3.07 -24.66 11.62
C LEU A 101 3.48 -25.16 13.00
N ALA A 102 3.64 -24.28 13.99
CA ALA A 102 4.07 -24.69 15.32
C ALA A 102 3.06 -25.63 16.00
N LEU A 103 1.77 -25.34 15.88
CA LEU A 103 0.71 -26.16 16.47
C LEU A 103 0.65 -27.56 15.84
N ALA A 104 0.88 -27.66 14.53
CA ALA A 104 0.92 -28.95 13.84
C ALA A 104 2.03 -29.89 14.35
N PHE A 105 3.06 -29.35 15.02
CA PHE A 105 4.19 -30.11 15.55
C PHE A 105 4.32 -30.01 17.08
N GLY A 106 3.19 -29.93 17.78
CA GLY A 106 3.10 -30.07 19.24
C GLY A 106 3.13 -28.76 20.03
N GLY A 107 3.28 -27.62 19.34
CA GLY A 107 3.18 -26.31 19.96
C GLY A 107 1.76 -26.01 20.43
N THR A 108 1.62 -25.04 21.34
CA THR A 108 0.33 -24.55 21.82
C THR A 108 0.20 -23.06 21.57
N ALA A 109 -1.01 -22.58 21.30
CA ALA A 109 -1.29 -21.15 21.19
C ALA A 109 -1.85 -20.62 22.52
N GLY A 110 -1.36 -19.46 22.95
CA GLY A 110 -1.85 -18.72 24.11
C GLY A 110 -2.09 -17.26 23.79
N ARG A 111 -2.82 -16.56 24.67
CA ARG A 111 -2.92 -15.10 24.64
C ARG A 111 -1.76 -14.49 25.42
N LEU A 112 -1.22 -13.40 24.90
CA LEU A 112 -0.29 -12.54 25.62
C LEU A 112 -1.02 -11.81 26.76
N HIS A 113 -0.31 -11.50 27.84
CA HIS A 113 -0.82 -10.63 28.92
C HIS A 113 -1.02 -9.20 28.43
N GLN A 114 -0.09 -8.71 27.60
CA GLN A 114 -0.22 -7.45 26.88
C GLN A 114 -0.08 -7.70 25.38
N PRO A 115 -1.04 -7.30 24.54
CA PRO A 115 -0.93 -7.47 23.10
C PRO A 115 0.25 -6.66 22.54
N ARG A 116 0.97 -7.20 21.56
CA ARG A 116 2.06 -6.52 20.86
C ARG A 116 1.54 -6.06 19.51
N HIS A 117 0.97 -4.85 19.45
CA HIS A 117 0.37 -4.28 18.24
C HIS A 117 1.02 -2.95 17.88
N GLY A 118 1.54 -2.84 16.65
CA GLY A 118 2.23 -1.64 16.16
C GLY A 118 3.56 -1.34 16.88
N LEU A 119 4.03 -2.24 17.74
CA LEU A 119 5.27 -2.07 18.50
C LEU A 119 6.46 -2.54 17.67
N VAL A 120 7.40 -1.63 17.44
CA VAL A 120 8.70 -1.96 16.82
C VAL A 120 9.66 -2.35 17.92
N THR A 121 10.10 -3.60 17.90
CA THR A 121 10.97 -4.17 18.95
C THR A 121 12.07 -4.99 18.32
N GLU A 122 13.18 -5.13 19.04
CA GLU A 122 14.30 -5.95 18.59
C GLU A 122 13.97 -7.43 18.75
N VAL A 123 14.10 -8.18 17.65
CA VAL A 123 13.98 -9.63 17.63
C VAL A 123 15.38 -10.22 17.76
N THR A 124 15.62 -10.92 18.87
CA THR A 124 16.88 -11.62 19.13
C THR A 124 16.95 -12.91 18.31
N HIS A 125 18.07 -13.16 17.63
CA HIS A 125 18.30 -14.36 16.81
C HIS A 125 19.78 -14.79 16.85
N GLN A 126 20.07 -16.02 16.41
CA GLN A 126 21.43 -16.58 16.38
C GLN A 126 22.17 -16.43 15.04
N ARG A 127 21.67 -15.53 14.17
CA ARG A 127 22.23 -15.29 12.82
C ARG A 127 22.36 -16.55 11.98
N GLN A 128 21.37 -17.44 12.08
CA GLN A 128 21.33 -18.72 11.39
C GLN A 128 20.05 -18.82 10.57
N SER A 129 20.10 -19.66 9.53
CA SER A 129 18.94 -19.96 8.69
C SER A 129 18.32 -18.68 8.12
N LEU A 130 17.01 -18.46 8.34
CA LEU A 130 16.29 -17.25 7.96
C LEU A 130 17.02 -15.96 8.33
N PHE A 131 17.74 -15.94 9.45
CA PHE A 131 18.38 -14.75 10.01
C PHE A 131 19.86 -14.62 9.65
N ASN A 132 20.36 -15.39 8.68
CA ASN A 132 21.75 -15.30 8.23
C ASN A 132 22.06 -13.89 7.69
N ASP A 133 23.26 -13.38 7.98
CA ASP A 133 23.73 -12.05 7.56
C ASP A 133 22.85 -10.85 7.98
N ILE A 134 22.00 -11.05 8.99
CA ILE A 134 21.29 -9.96 9.68
C ILE A 134 22.03 -9.71 11.00
N ASP A 135 22.36 -8.45 11.32
CA ASP A 135 23.02 -8.10 12.58
C ASP A 135 21.99 -7.73 13.66
N VAL A 136 21.08 -6.82 13.33
CA VAL A 136 19.99 -6.38 14.20
C VAL A 136 18.69 -6.42 13.41
N LEU A 137 17.67 -7.04 13.98
CA LEU A 137 16.33 -7.10 13.40
C LEU A 137 15.36 -6.31 14.28
N MET A 138 14.93 -5.15 13.80
CA MET A 138 13.77 -4.46 14.34
C MET A 138 12.54 -4.95 13.57
N ALA A 139 11.58 -5.53 14.27
CA ALA A 139 10.35 -6.01 13.65
C ALA A 139 9.13 -5.35 14.27
N THR A 140 8.20 -4.94 13.42
CA THR A 140 6.87 -4.53 13.87
C THR A 140 6.05 -5.76 14.24
N GLN A 141 5.53 -5.77 15.46
CA GLN A 141 4.68 -6.85 15.95
C GLN A 141 3.21 -6.47 15.89
N TYR A 142 2.38 -7.38 15.39
CA TYR A 142 0.93 -7.24 15.23
C TYR A 142 0.20 -8.49 15.73
N HIS A 143 0.51 -8.95 16.94
CA HIS A 143 -0.08 -10.18 17.46
C HIS A 143 -0.51 -10.07 18.92
N SER A 144 -1.64 -10.72 19.20
CA SER A 144 -2.20 -10.92 20.56
C SER A 144 -2.09 -12.38 20.98
N LEU A 145 -1.93 -13.28 20.02
CA LEU A 145 -1.66 -14.71 20.20
C LEU A 145 -0.19 -15.00 19.96
N HIS A 146 0.37 -15.90 20.77
CA HIS A 146 1.73 -16.39 20.60
C HIS A 146 1.80 -17.90 20.77
N VAL A 147 2.83 -18.49 20.16
CA VAL A 147 3.13 -19.92 20.28
C VAL A 147 4.00 -20.18 21.51
N LYS A 148 3.67 -21.25 22.23
CA LYS A 148 4.48 -21.83 23.30
C LYS A 148 4.90 -23.24 22.90
N LEU A 149 6.21 -23.49 22.93
CA LEU A 149 6.81 -24.80 22.68
C LEU A 149 7.11 -25.60 23.95
N GLY A 150 6.79 -25.05 25.14
CA GLY A 150 7.03 -25.71 26.43
C GLY A 150 8.42 -25.49 27.03
N HIS A 151 9.10 -24.40 26.66
CA HIS A 151 10.33 -23.97 27.34
C HIS A 151 10.03 -23.44 28.74
N ASP A 152 10.79 -23.88 29.75
CA ASP A 152 10.75 -23.36 31.13
C ASP A 152 12.05 -22.64 31.44
N VAL A 153 12.15 -21.37 31.01
CA VAL A 153 13.44 -20.66 30.94
C VAL A 153 13.30 -19.15 31.13
N GLY A 154 14.29 -18.55 31.79
CA GLY A 154 14.48 -17.10 31.82
C GLY A 154 15.00 -16.54 30.48
N LYS A 155 14.90 -15.22 30.31
CA LYS A 155 15.11 -14.50 29.03
C LYS A 155 16.43 -14.77 28.30
N THR A 156 17.49 -15.17 28.99
CA THR A 156 18.84 -15.36 28.41
C THR A 156 19.29 -16.82 28.34
N SER A 157 18.38 -17.77 28.55
CA SER A 157 18.74 -19.18 28.62
C SER A 157 19.18 -19.75 27.26
N ALA A 158 20.26 -20.54 27.26
CA ALA A 158 20.71 -21.28 26.07
C ALA A 158 19.66 -22.31 25.59
N GLU A 159 18.73 -22.71 26.46
CA GLU A 159 17.66 -23.66 26.14
C GLU A 159 16.59 -23.07 25.20
N LEU A 160 16.49 -21.73 25.09
CA LEU A 160 15.58 -21.06 24.14
C LEU A 160 15.85 -21.44 22.68
N TRP A 161 17.06 -21.90 22.35
CA TRP A 161 17.50 -22.16 20.98
C TRP A 161 17.44 -23.64 20.60
N LYS A 162 16.85 -24.47 21.47
CA LYS A 162 16.74 -25.92 21.28
C LYS A 162 15.28 -26.34 21.22
N SER A 163 15.04 -27.48 20.58
CA SER A 163 13.75 -28.17 20.62
C SER A 163 13.43 -28.64 22.04
N THR A 164 12.14 -28.73 22.35
CA THR A 164 11.64 -29.23 23.65
C THR A 164 11.14 -30.66 23.50
N PRO A 165 10.96 -31.41 24.60
CA PRO A 165 10.30 -32.72 24.55
C PRO A 165 8.89 -32.68 23.96
N SER A 166 8.16 -31.58 24.16
CA SER A 166 6.82 -31.38 23.60
C SER A 166 6.82 -31.06 22.10
N CYS A 167 7.92 -30.50 21.59
CA CYS A 167 8.06 -30.06 20.19
C CYS A 167 9.44 -30.49 19.63
N PRO A 168 9.73 -31.81 19.51
CA PRO A 168 11.06 -32.30 19.15
C PRO A 168 11.45 -31.98 17.70
N ASP A 169 10.47 -31.72 16.83
CA ASP A 169 10.65 -31.47 15.41
C ASP A 169 10.78 -29.97 15.06
N ILE A 170 10.66 -29.08 16.05
CA ILE A 170 10.72 -27.63 15.86
C ILE A 170 11.98 -27.06 16.52
N ILE A 171 12.73 -26.24 15.78
CA ILE A 171 13.89 -25.49 16.28
C ILE A 171 13.51 -24.01 16.31
N PRO A 172 13.54 -23.35 17.49
CA PRO A 172 13.42 -21.91 17.61
C PRO A 172 14.59 -21.20 16.92
N LEU A 173 14.29 -20.18 16.12
CA LEU A 173 15.28 -19.36 15.42
C LEU A 173 15.36 -17.92 15.95
N ALA A 174 14.28 -17.41 16.55
CA ALA A 174 14.22 -16.05 17.03
C ALA A 174 13.21 -15.85 18.15
N TRP A 175 13.48 -14.86 19.02
CA TRP A 175 12.67 -14.51 20.17
C TRP A 175 12.61 -12.99 20.37
N ASP A 176 11.49 -12.48 20.88
CA ASP A 176 11.41 -11.17 21.50
C ASP A 176 11.56 -11.33 23.01
N LEU A 177 12.58 -10.67 23.57
CA LEU A 177 12.96 -10.72 24.98
C LEU A 177 12.72 -9.39 25.70
N SER A 178 12.18 -8.39 25.00
CA SER A 178 12.04 -7.02 25.48
C SER A 178 10.90 -6.84 26.50
N ASP A 179 9.93 -7.76 26.55
CA ASP A 179 8.74 -7.64 27.39
C ASP A 179 8.88 -8.42 28.70
N ASP A 180 8.93 -7.73 29.83
CA ASP A 180 8.96 -8.38 31.15
C ASP A 180 7.61 -8.99 31.56
N GLN A 181 6.50 -8.43 31.09
CA GLN A 181 5.16 -8.90 31.47
C GLN A 181 4.74 -10.14 30.68
N ASN A 182 5.10 -10.19 29.40
CA ASN A 182 4.84 -11.35 28.57
C ASN A 182 5.92 -12.44 28.70
N GLY A 183 7.15 -12.07 29.08
CA GLY A 183 8.31 -12.97 29.04
C GLY A 183 8.80 -13.21 27.61
N PRO A 184 9.63 -14.25 27.37
CA PRO A 184 10.11 -14.59 26.03
C PRO A 184 8.96 -14.96 25.07
N ILE A 185 8.90 -14.26 23.94
CA ILE A 185 7.91 -14.50 22.88
C ILE A 185 8.64 -15.10 21.67
N LEU A 186 8.16 -16.24 21.18
CA LEU A 186 8.77 -16.92 20.04
C LEU A 186 8.44 -16.18 18.73
N MET A 187 9.48 -15.82 17.96
CA MET A 187 9.34 -14.98 16.77
C MET A 187 9.75 -15.66 15.46
N GLY A 188 10.45 -16.79 15.52
CA GLY A 188 10.81 -17.55 14.33
C GLY A 188 11.13 -19.00 14.63
N ILE A 189 10.83 -19.89 13.68
CA ILE A 189 11.07 -21.34 13.79
C ILE A 189 11.50 -21.94 12.46
N ARG A 190 12.11 -23.12 12.53
CA ARG A 190 12.20 -24.06 11.42
C ARG A 190 11.90 -25.47 11.88
N HIS A 191 11.43 -26.32 10.97
CA HIS A 191 11.33 -27.74 11.19
C HIS A 191 12.73 -28.39 11.07
N VAL A 192 13.00 -29.42 11.89
CA VAL A 192 14.27 -30.17 11.89
C VAL A 192 14.55 -30.87 10.54
N LYS A 193 13.54 -31.50 9.92
CA LYS A 193 13.68 -32.34 8.71
C LYS A 193 12.94 -31.80 7.49
N LYS A 194 11.73 -31.26 7.68
CA LYS A 194 10.89 -30.75 6.58
C LYS A 194 11.37 -29.33 6.19
N PRO A 195 11.25 -28.90 4.93
CA PRO A 195 11.67 -27.57 4.47
C PRO A 195 10.67 -26.47 4.90
N PHE A 196 10.25 -26.50 6.17
CA PHE A 196 9.23 -25.62 6.72
C PHE A 196 9.87 -24.61 7.66
N PHE A 197 9.53 -23.35 7.43
CA PHE A 197 10.06 -22.21 8.15
C PHE A 197 8.88 -21.32 8.55
N GLY A 198 9.06 -20.48 9.56
CA GLY A 198 8.08 -19.45 9.81
C GLY A 198 8.56 -18.33 10.73
N VAL A 199 7.86 -17.20 10.63
CA VAL A 199 8.06 -16.00 11.44
C VAL A 199 6.73 -15.48 11.98
N GLN A 200 6.72 -15.01 13.23
CA GLN A 200 5.51 -14.49 13.89
C GLN A 200 5.17 -13.05 13.44
N TYR A 201 6.17 -12.30 12.99
CA TYR A 201 6.04 -10.91 12.56
C TYR A 201 5.88 -10.80 11.04
N HIS A 202 5.55 -9.59 10.59
CA HIS A 202 5.34 -9.25 9.19
C HIS A 202 6.65 -8.74 8.55
N PRO A 203 7.34 -9.56 7.71
CA PRO A 203 8.62 -9.17 7.10
C PRO A 203 8.48 -7.98 6.13
N GLU A 204 7.31 -7.79 5.53
CA GLU A 204 6.97 -6.72 4.61
C GLU A 204 6.72 -5.36 5.27
N SER A 205 6.55 -5.31 6.60
CA SER A 205 6.32 -4.06 7.31
C SER A 205 7.46 -3.08 7.06
N ILE A 206 7.13 -1.79 6.85
CA ILE A 206 8.11 -0.78 6.45
C ILE A 206 9.28 -0.61 7.43
N CYS A 207 9.01 -0.71 8.73
CA CYS A 207 10.02 -0.67 9.79
C CYS A 207 10.89 -1.92 9.84
N THR A 208 10.47 -3.00 9.18
CA THR A 208 11.20 -4.27 9.02
C THR A 208 11.88 -4.36 7.64
N SER A 209 11.53 -3.49 6.68
CA SER A 209 11.67 -3.71 5.23
C SER A 209 13.05 -4.16 4.74
N PHE A 210 14.15 -3.56 5.20
CA PHE A 210 15.49 -3.98 4.75
C PHE A 210 15.85 -5.40 5.23
N ALA A 211 15.65 -5.67 6.53
CA ALA A 211 15.92 -6.99 7.08
C ALA A 211 14.87 -8.02 6.61
N GLY A 212 13.63 -7.60 6.39
CA GLY A 212 12.53 -8.42 5.89
C GLY A 212 12.78 -8.95 4.48
N ALA A 213 13.25 -8.10 3.55
CA ALA A 213 13.70 -8.54 2.24
C ALA A 213 14.81 -9.60 2.35
N GLN A 214 15.78 -9.40 3.23
CA GLN A 214 16.85 -10.37 3.48
C GLN A 214 16.32 -11.70 4.05
N ILE A 215 15.33 -11.69 4.96
CA ILE A 215 14.65 -12.91 5.45
C ILE A 215 14.06 -13.70 4.27
N ILE A 216 13.38 -13.02 3.34
CA ILE A 216 12.78 -13.65 2.16
C ILE A 216 13.85 -14.23 1.23
N HIS A 217 14.96 -13.53 1.01
CA HIS A 217 16.10 -14.05 0.26
C HIS A 217 16.75 -15.28 0.92
N ASN A 218 16.92 -15.26 2.24
CA ASN A 218 17.50 -16.36 2.99
C ASN A 218 16.59 -17.59 2.94
N TRP A 219 15.28 -17.39 3.16
CA TRP A 219 14.28 -18.45 2.99
C TRP A 219 14.34 -19.07 1.59
N TRP A 220 14.31 -18.24 0.54
CA TRP A 220 14.35 -18.74 -0.84
C TRP A 220 15.66 -19.50 -1.15
N SER A 221 16.78 -19.05 -0.60
CA SER A 221 18.07 -19.72 -0.76
C SER A 221 18.06 -21.13 -0.16
N GLU A 222 17.50 -21.29 1.05
CA GLU A 222 17.33 -22.61 1.67
C GLU A 222 16.29 -23.48 0.93
N ALA A 223 15.18 -22.88 0.51
CA ALA A 223 14.15 -23.55 -0.28
C ALA A 223 14.72 -24.09 -1.59
N PHE A 224 15.49 -23.27 -2.30
CA PHE A 224 16.15 -23.66 -3.56
C PHE A 224 17.17 -24.79 -3.34
N ALA A 225 18.03 -24.66 -2.31
CA ALA A 225 19.00 -25.70 -1.99
C ALA A 225 18.33 -27.06 -1.68
N TRP A 226 17.24 -27.04 -0.92
CA TRP A 226 16.45 -28.24 -0.62
C TRP A 226 15.89 -28.90 -1.89
N ARG A 227 15.34 -28.10 -2.82
CA ARG A 227 14.80 -28.60 -4.09
C ARG A 227 15.86 -29.26 -4.95
N VAL A 228 17.04 -28.64 -5.05
CA VAL A 228 18.17 -29.21 -5.80
C VAL A 228 18.61 -30.55 -5.20
N ALA A 229 18.75 -30.63 -3.87
CA ALA A 229 19.11 -31.86 -3.18
C ALA A 229 18.07 -32.99 -3.38
N ARG A 230 16.79 -32.63 -3.35
CA ARG A 230 15.67 -33.55 -3.58
C ARG A 230 15.66 -34.09 -5.01
N ALA A 231 15.84 -33.23 -6.00
CA ALA A 231 15.91 -33.63 -7.40
C ALA A 231 17.09 -34.58 -7.66
N ALA A 232 18.26 -34.31 -7.05
CA ALA A 232 19.43 -35.18 -7.14
C ALA A 232 19.20 -36.56 -6.49
N THR A 233 18.42 -36.62 -5.40
CA THR A 233 18.07 -37.87 -4.72
C THR A 233 17.09 -38.71 -5.55
N ALA A 234 16.08 -38.07 -6.17
CA ALA A 234 15.14 -38.73 -7.06
C ALA A 234 15.85 -39.34 -8.28
N GLN A 235 16.77 -38.58 -8.92
CA GLN A 235 17.56 -39.09 -10.04
C GLN A 235 18.45 -40.27 -9.67
N LYS A 236 19.07 -40.28 -8.47
CA LYS A 236 19.86 -41.42 -7.99
C LYS A 236 19.01 -42.68 -7.79
N ASN A 237 17.80 -42.55 -7.26
CA ASN A 237 16.89 -43.69 -7.06
C ASN A 237 16.38 -44.26 -8.39
N ASP A 238 16.11 -43.40 -9.39
CA ASP A 238 15.76 -43.85 -10.75
C ASP A 238 16.94 -44.56 -11.45
N THR A 239 18.18 -44.12 -11.20
CA THR A 239 19.38 -44.74 -11.78
C THR A 239 19.70 -46.09 -11.13
N LEU A 240 19.41 -46.27 -9.83
CA LEU A 240 19.59 -47.53 -9.10
C LEU A 240 18.55 -48.60 -9.46
N HIS A 241 17.35 -48.20 -9.92
CA HIS A 241 16.32 -49.13 -10.42
C HIS A 241 16.56 -49.63 -11.85
N LEU A 242 17.55 -49.09 -12.56
CA LEU A 242 17.90 -49.45 -13.94
C LEU A 242 19.08 -50.43 -14.06
N THR A 243 19.56 -51.01 -12.96
CA THR A 243 20.61 -52.05 -12.98
C THR A 243 20.11 -53.35 -12.34
N ILE A 244 20.32 -54.48 -13.05
CA ILE A 244 19.88 -55.89 -12.87
C ILE A 244 18.69 -56.21 -13.81
N ASP A 245 18.75 -57.10 -14.82
CA ASP A 245 19.60 -58.25 -15.13
C ASP A 245 20.01 -58.29 -16.62
N VAL A 246 21.30 -58.56 -16.88
CA VAL A 246 21.76 -59.08 -18.17
C VAL A 246 21.91 -60.58 -17.99
N ASP A 247 21.02 -61.34 -18.60
CA ASP A 247 21.32 -62.72 -18.96
C ASP A 247 20.80 -63.07 -20.36
N SER A 248 21.58 -63.90 -21.02
CA SER A 248 21.66 -64.17 -22.45
C SER A 248 20.45 -64.87 -23.08
N SER A 249 20.13 -64.54 -24.36
CA SER A 249 20.23 -65.46 -25.52
C SER A 249 19.44 -65.01 -26.76
N GLU A 250 20.10 -65.13 -27.92
CA GLU A 250 19.56 -65.45 -29.27
C GLU A 250 19.00 -64.36 -30.21
N THR A 251 19.90 -63.89 -31.09
CA THR A 251 19.82 -63.85 -32.57
C THR A 251 18.45 -63.95 -33.26
N ASN A 252 18.09 -62.94 -34.06
CA ASN A 252 18.10 -63.05 -35.52
C ASN A 252 17.82 -61.72 -36.24
N SER A 253 18.54 -61.57 -37.35
CA SER A 253 18.46 -60.55 -38.41
C SER A 253 17.23 -60.74 -39.30
N GLU A 254 16.67 -59.65 -39.87
CA GLU A 254 16.67 -59.37 -41.32
C GLU A 254 15.69 -58.25 -41.73
N ASN A 255 16.17 -57.50 -42.72
CA ASN A 255 15.62 -56.46 -43.61
C ASN A 255 14.13 -56.55 -44.03
N GLY A 256 13.54 -55.41 -44.41
CA GLY A 256 12.40 -55.37 -45.33
C GLY A 256 11.73 -54.00 -45.49
N ASP A 257 11.89 -53.41 -46.68
CA ASP A 257 11.37 -52.12 -47.19
C ASP A 257 9.84 -52.01 -47.36
N ASP A 258 9.39 -50.75 -47.35
CA ASP A 258 8.35 -50.07 -48.17
C ASP A 258 7.02 -50.77 -48.55
N SER A 259 5.88 -50.16 -48.15
CA SER A 259 5.11 -49.24 -49.01
C SER A 259 3.65 -48.97 -48.56
N ALA A 260 3.34 -47.66 -48.51
CA ALA A 260 2.16 -46.93 -49.00
C ALA A 260 0.69 -47.15 -48.53
N SER A 261 0.13 -45.99 -48.12
CA SER A 261 -1.27 -45.49 -48.25
C SER A 261 -2.32 -46.01 -47.25
N THR A 262 -2.96 -45.15 -46.46
CA THR A 262 -4.07 -44.29 -46.93
C THR A 262 -4.40 -43.18 -45.93
N THR A 263 -4.74 -42.01 -46.47
CA THR A 263 -5.28 -40.83 -45.79
C THR A 263 -6.80 -40.98 -45.57
N SER A 264 -7.32 -40.70 -44.37
CA SER A 264 -8.40 -39.71 -44.19
C SER A 264 -8.70 -39.43 -42.71
N SER A 265 -8.81 -38.14 -42.43
CA SER A 265 -9.51 -37.46 -41.34
C SER A 265 -10.68 -38.19 -40.69
N LEU A 266 -10.83 -38.00 -39.37
CA LEU A 266 -12.10 -37.73 -38.67
C LEU A 266 -11.78 -37.35 -37.20
N PHE A 267 -11.49 -36.07 -36.96
CA PHE A 267 -11.64 -35.45 -35.65
C PHE A 267 -12.91 -34.59 -35.72
N ASP A 268 -13.95 -34.98 -35.00
CA ASP A 268 -14.89 -34.06 -34.36
C ASP A 268 -15.92 -34.78 -33.46
N ALA A 269 -16.27 -34.07 -32.38
CA ALA A 269 -17.39 -34.23 -31.45
C ALA A 269 -17.29 -35.38 -30.41
N VAL A 270 -17.49 -35.17 -29.09
CA VAL A 270 -18.49 -34.33 -28.41
C VAL A 270 -17.94 -33.83 -27.05
N ASN A 271 -18.01 -32.51 -26.81
CA ASN A 271 -17.92 -31.87 -25.49
C ASN A 271 -19.13 -30.92 -25.36
N PRO A 272 -19.98 -31.01 -24.33
CA PRO A 272 -21.06 -30.06 -24.13
C PRO A 272 -20.60 -28.83 -23.32
N THR A 273 -21.21 -27.72 -23.70
CA THR A 273 -20.96 -26.29 -23.42
C THR A 273 -21.60 -25.77 -22.13
N ILE A 274 -21.14 -24.60 -21.66
CA ILE A 274 -21.89 -23.37 -21.24
C ILE A 274 -20.81 -22.29 -20.96
N ARG A 275 -20.49 -21.41 -21.93
CA ARG A 275 -21.04 -20.05 -22.24
C ARG A 275 -20.39 -18.90 -21.44
N ASP A 276 -19.25 -18.44 -21.96
CA ASP A 276 -18.79 -17.06 -21.88
C ASP A 276 -19.49 -16.22 -22.96
N THR A 277 -19.98 -15.04 -22.58
CA THR A 277 -20.46 -14.02 -23.52
C THR A 277 -19.55 -12.80 -23.47
N THR A 278 -18.52 -12.81 -24.31
CA THR A 278 -17.84 -11.60 -24.80
C THR A 278 -18.33 -11.32 -26.21
N ALA A 279 -19.04 -10.19 -26.39
CA ALA A 279 -19.45 -9.70 -27.70
C ALA A 279 -18.74 -8.38 -28.03
N THR A 280 -17.69 -8.52 -28.84
CA THR A 280 -17.38 -7.78 -30.07
C THR A 280 -17.71 -6.27 -30.16
N THR A 281 -16.67 -5.44 -30.28
CA THR A 281 -16.70 -4.19 -31.07
C THR A 281 -15.61 -4.28 -32.16
N PRO A 282 -15.84 -3.81 -33.40
CA PRO A 282 -15.03 -4.20 -34.56
C PRO A 282 -13.72 -3.43 -34.66
N ALA A 283 -12.68 -4.14 -35.08
CA ALA A 283 -11.40 -3.58 -35.50
C ALA A 283 -11.57 -2.69 -36.75
N LEU A 284 -11.28 -1.39 -36.60
CA LEU A 284 -10.98 -0.51 -37.71
C LEU A 284 -9.46 -0.32 -37.79
N THR A 285 -8.91 -0.93 -38.84
CA THR A 285 -7.66 -0.61 -39.54
C THR A 285 -6.81 0.54 -38.95
N ARG A 286 -5.68 0.17 -38.34
CA ARG A 286 -4.55 1.08 -38.07
C ARG A 286 -3.93 1.48 -39.41
N ASP A 287 -4.32 2.65 -39.90
CA ASP A 287 -3.57 3.38 -40.93
C ASP A 287 -2.37 4.05 -40.25
N SER A 288 -1.21 3.41 -40.34
CA SER A 288 0.07 3.85 -39.80
C SER A 288 0.73 4.92 -40.67
N SER A 289 0.01 6.02 -40.90
CA SER A 289 0.52 7.14 -41.72
C SER A 289 -0.01 8.53 -41.32
N ARG A 290 -0.16 8.83 -40.02
CA ARG A 290 -0.22 10.21 -39.47
C ARG A 290 -0.30 10.20 -37.94
N MET A 291 0.83 10.36 -37.26
CA MET A 291 1.00 11.09 -35.99
C MET A 291 2.40 10.79 -35.42
N GLY A 292 3.39 11.46 -36.00
CA GLY A 292 4.64 11.72 -35.30
C GLY A 292 4.46 12.97 -34.45
N ARG A 293 4.25 12.78 -33.14
CA ARG A 293 4.67 13.75 -32.11
C ARG A 293 5.28 12.92 -30.99
N ASP A 294 6.56 13.15 -30.74
CA ASP A 294 7.20 12.79 -29.47
C ASP A 294 6.30 13.23 -28.30
N PRO A 295 6.26 12.51 -27.17
CA PRO A 295 5.59 13.03 -25.98
C PRO A 295 6.21 14.40 -25.68
N SER A 296 5.39 15.45 -25.70
CA SER A 296 5.84 16.83 -25.51
C SER A 296 6.45 16.96 -24.12
N SER A 297 7.77 16.82 -24.01
CA SER A 297 8.51 17.03 -22.78
C SER A 297 8.30 18.48 -22.33
N ARG A 298 7.68 18.69 -21.17
CA ARG A 298 7.53 20.03 -20.59
C ARG A 298 8.79 20.36 -19.79
N SER A 299 9.32 21.57 -19.97
CA SER A 299 10.35 22.14 -19.10
C SER A 299 9.69 23.08 -18.10
N VAL A 300 10.10 23.02 -16.83
CA VAL A 300 9.62 23.92 -15.79
C VAL A 300 10.43 25.21 -15.88
N THR A 301 9.77 26.30 -16.26
CA THR A 301 10.35 27.63 -16.09
C THR A 301 10.18 28.07 -14.65
N TRP A 302 11.24 28.61 -14.04
CA TRP A 302 11.18 29.05 -12.66
C TRP A 302 12.03 30.28 -12.39
N LYS A 303 11.63 31.04 -11.37
CA LYS A 303 12.38 32.17 -10.80
C LYS A 303 12.43 32.04 -9.29
N CYS A 304 13.46 32.57 -8.68
CA CYS A 304 13.66 32.56 -7.23
C CYS A 304 13.83 34.00 -6.74
N MET A 305 13.31 34.27 -5.54
CA MET A 305 13.49 35.52 -4.83
C MET A 305 13.73 35.25 -3.35
N ASP A 306 14.74 35.91 -2.78
CA ASP A 306 14.98 35.91 -1.34
C ASP A 306 13.97 36.83 -0.63
N VAL A 307 13.48 36.41 0.53
CA VAL A 307 12.56 37.18 1.36
C VAL A 307 13.37 38.01 2.35
N ALA A 308 13.43 39.33 2.16
CA ALA A 308 14.27 40.21 2.96
C ALA A 308 13.82 40.29 4.42
N SER A 309 12.52 40.13 4.69
CA SER A 309 11.97 40.05 6.05
C SER A 309 12.26 38.72 6.78
N GLY A 310 12.84 37.72 6.09
CA GLY A 310 13.19 36.41 6.64
C GLY A 310 12.03 35.42 6.69
N SER A 311 10.76 35.84 6.59
CA SER A 311 9.62 34.93 6.49
C SER A 311 8.43 35.60 5.82
N ILE A 312 7.62 34.82 5.08
CA ILE A 312 6.38 35.30 4.48
C ILE A 312 5.19 34.47 4.96
N ASP A 313 4.10 35.14 5.37
CA ASP A 313 2.87 34.45 5.73
C ASP A 313 2.13 33.98 4.46
N VAL A 314 2.01 32.66 4.30
CA VAL A 314 1.45 32.04 3.08
C VAL A 314 -0.04 32.40 2.90
N ALA A 315 -0.80 32.54 3.99
CA ALA A 315 -2.21 32.93 3.92
C ALA A 315 -2.38 34.37 3.41
N SER A 316 -1.57 35.31 3.89
CA SER A 316 -1.52 36.71 3.42
C SER A 316 -1.07 36.80 1.97
N LEU A 317 -0.10 35.96 1.58
CA LEU A 317 0.34 35.83 0.20
C LEU A 317 -0.80 35.37 -0.71
N LEU A 318 -1.51 34.32 -0.33
CA LEU A 318 -2.65 33.81 -1.06
C LEU A 318 -3.75 34.87 -1.25
N GLN A 319 -4.11 35.59 -0.18
CA GLN A 319 -5.11 36.68 -0.24
C GLN A 319 -4.71 37.81 -1.19
N SER A 320 -3.42 38.06 -1.35
CA SER A 320 -2.91 39.11 -2.24
C SER A 320 -2.79 38.67 -3.69
N LEU A 321 -2.70 37.36 -3.95
CA LEU A 321 -2.55 36.79 -5.29
C LEU A 321 -3.89 36.56 -5.99
N GLN A 322 -4.89 36.07 -5.26
CA GLN A 322 -6.16 35.65 -5.86
C GLN A 322 -7.34 35.82 -4.90
N ASN A 323 -8.56 35.85 -5.46
CA ASN A 323 -9.77 35.88 -4.67
C ASN A 323 -10.01 34.52 -3.98
N VAL A 324 -9.69 34.45 -2.69
CA VAL A 324 -9.80 33.24 -1.86
C VAL A 324 -11.22 32.67 -1.77
N ASN A 325 -12.25 33.45 -2.12
CA ASN A 325 -13.63 32.99 -2.13
C ASN A 325 -14.02 32.24 -3.43
N HIS A 326 -13.12 32.21 -4.41
CA HIS A 326 -13.27 31.47 -5.65
C HIS A 326 -12.48 30.15 -5.62
N GLN A 327 -12.09 29.60 -6.77
CA GLN A 327 -11.24 28.41 -6.81
C GLN A 327 -9.85 28.70 -6.25
N THR A 328 -9.36 27.86 -5.33
CA THR A 328 -8.07 28.08 -4.67
C THR A 328 -7.47 26.76 -4.18
N ILE A 329 -6.16 26.60 -4.35
CA ILE A 329 -5.37 25.52 -3.78
C ILE A 329 -4.21 26.11 -3.00
N MET A 330 -4.15 25.78 -1.72
CA MET A 330 -2.99 26.04 -0.87
C MET A 330 -2.68 24.79 -0.05
N LEU A 331 -1.45 24.31 -0.17
CA LEU A 331 -0.88 23.27 0.67
C LEU A 331 0.15 23.95 1.55
N GLU A 332 -0.04 23.89 2.86
CA GLU A 332 0.75 24.65 3.82
C GLU A 332 1.44 23.73 4.81
N SER A 333 2.72 23.96 5.00
CA SER A 333 3.42 23.50 6.18
C SER A 333 3.37 24.60 7.23
N GLY A 334 2.51 24.39 8.23
CA GLY A 334 2.28 25.31 9.31
C GLY A 334 3.57 25.61 10.08
N SER A 335 3.67 26.84 10.57
CA SER A 335 4.83 27.31 11.31
C SER A 335 4.45 27.70 12.74
N LYS A 336 5.38 27.52 13.67
CA LYS A 336 5.27 27.98 15.06
C LYS A 336 6.52 28.77 15.39
N ASN A 337 6.35 30.02 15.85
CA ASN A 337 7.46 30.95 16.12
C ASN A 337 8.39 31.18 14.91
N GLY A 338 7.82 31.26 13.70
CA GLY A 338 8.58 31.49 12.47
C GLY A 338 9.39 30.29 11.98
N GLN A 339 9.22 29.12 12.59
CA GLN A 339 9.86 27.86 12.17
C GLN A 339 8.79 26.83 11.79
N PRO A 340 9.02 26.00 10.75
CA PRO A 340 8.08 24.96 10.39
C PRO A 340 7.85 23.95 11.50
N VAL A 341 6.60 23.51 11.64
CA VAL A 341 6.27 22.35 12.48
C VAL A 341 6.81 21.11 11.76
N ARG A 342 7.76 20.39 12.40
CA ARG A 342 8.49 19.23 11.85
C ARG A 342 9.26 19.56 10.56
N PRO A 343 10.39 20.30 10.65
CA PRO A 343 11.15 20.79 9.49
C PRO A 343 11.55 19.71 8.48
N GLU A 344 11.81 18.49 8.94
CA GLU A 344 12.13 17.32 8.12
C GLU A 344 11.01 16.95 7.13
N THR A 345 9.75 17.29 7.45
CA THR A 345 8.58 16.98 6.63
C THR A 345 7.80 18.21 6.16
N GLY A 346 7.93 19.34 6.84
CA GLY A 346 7.17 20.58 6.65
C GLY A 346 7.99 21.77 6.11
N ARG A 347 9.03 21.55 5.31
CA ARG A 347 9.88 22.65 4.81
C ARG A 347 9.17 23.61 3.84
N PHE A 348 8.25 23.11 3.01
CA PHE A 348 7.73 23.85 1.87
C PHE A 348 6.23 24.08 1.96
N SER A 349 5.76 25.25 1.52
CA SER A 349 4.34 25.50 1.24
C SER A 349 4.14 25.83 -0.23
N MET A 350 2.94 25.56 -0.75
CA MET A 350 2.60 25.73 -2.16
C MET A 350 1.26 26.45 -2.29
N ILE A 351 1.22 27.43 -3.20
CA ILE A 351 -0.01 27.99 -3.74
C ILE A 351 -0.12 27.58 -5.20
N GLY A 352 -1.21 26.92 -5.57
CA GLY A 352 -1.54 26.58 -6.95
C GLY A 352 -2.45 27.65 -7.57
N CYS A 353 -2.09 28.12 -8.78
CA CYS A 353 -2.95 29.00 -9.57
C CYS A 353 -3.78 28.14 -10.53
N ILE A 354 -5.10 28.11 -10.33
CA ILE A 354 -6.00 27.16 -11.01
C ILE A 354 -7.10 27.80 -11.86
N ASN A 355 -6.93 29.05 -12.27
CA ASN A 355 -7.87 29.68 -13.20
C ASN A 355 -7.90 28.89 -14.52
N ASP A 356 -9.09 28.43 -14.92
CA ASP A 356 -9.34 27.62 -16.12
C ASP A 356 -8.53 26.30 -16.18
N ALA A 357 -8.17 25.77 -15.01
CA ALA A 357 -7.38 24.55 -14.92
C ALA A 357 -8.17 23.32 -15.37
N ARG A 358 -7.48 22.41 -16.06
CA ARG A 358 -8.03 21.09 -16.37
C ARG A 358 -8.22 20.28 -15.10
N SER A 359 -9.25 19.46 -15.04
CA SER A 359 -9.66 18.71 -13.88
C SER A 359 -10.30 17.37 -14.24
N LEU A 360 -10.29 16.48 -13.26
CA LEU A 360 -10.93 15.18 -13.26
C LEU A 360 -11.69 15.04 -11.95
N ARG A 361 -12.95 14.65 -12.04
CA ARG A 361 -13.86 14.49 -10.92
C ARG A 361 -14.55 13.13 -11.01
N TYR A 362 -14.71 12.47 -9.87
CA TYR A 362 -15.41 11.19 -9.75
C TYR A 362 -16.30 11.17 -8.51
N SER A 363 -17.47 10.54 -8.61
CA SER A 363 -18.35 10.21 -7.49
C SER A 363 -18.54 8.70 -7.45
N THR A 364 -18.23 8.08 -6.30
CA THR A 364 -18.38 6.65 -6.10
C THR A 364 -19.85 6.27 -5.97
N GLY A 365 -20.69 7.16 -5.42
CA GLY A 365 -22.11 6.88 -5.19
C GLY A 365 -22.94 6.73 -6.48
N ASN A 366 -22.52 7.36 -7.58
CA ASN A 366 -23.21 7.29 -8.87
C ASN A 366 -22.31 6.78 -10.02
N HIS A 367 -21.08 6.37 -9.71
CA HIS A 367 -20.07 5.89 -10.66
C HIS A 367 -19.86 6.83 -11.85
N THR A 368 -19.90 8.15 -11.64
CA THR A 368 -19.81 9.14 -12.73
C THR A 368 -18.47 9.85 -12.73
N ILE A 369 -17.79 9.83 -13.88
CA ILE A 369 -16.55 10.56 -14.16
C ILE A 369 -16.88 11.80 -15.00
N SER A 370 -16.43 12.96 -14.54
CA SER A 370 -16.47 14.24 -15.24
C SER A 370 -15.03 14.71 -15.45
N SER A 371 -14.58 14.87 -16.69
CA SER A 371 -13.18 15.19 -17.01
C SER A 371 -13.07 16.17 -18.16
N ASN A 372 -12.18 17.14 -18.03
CA ASN A 372 -11.73 17.99 -19.14
C ASN A 372 -10.21 17.93 -19.35
N LEU A 373 -9.55 16.88 -18.83
CA LEU A 373 -8.12 16.66 -18.99
C LEU A 373 -7.66 16.60 -20.46
N SER A 374 -8.50 16.08 -21.35
CA SER A 374 -8.26 16.03 -22.80
C SER A 374 -8.42 17.38 -23.50
N GLY A 375 -8.92 18.41 -22.81
CA GLY A 375 -9.31 19.71 -23.37
C GLY A 375 -10.75 19.77 -23.87
N THR A 376 -11.52 18.69 -23.74
CA THR A 376 -12.97 18.63 -24.01
C THR A 376 -13.69 18.10 -22.79
N ASP A 377 -14.82 18.72 -22.42
CA ASP A 377 -15.63 18.22 -21.32
C ASP A 377 -16.24 16.86 -21.68
N THR A 378 -16.01 15.87 -20.81
CA THR A 378 -16.53 14.51 -20.93
C THR A 378 -17.25 14.14 -19.65
N LEU A 379 -18.38 13.46 -19.79
CA LEU A 379 -19.19 12.92 -18.69
C LEU A 379 -19.62 11.51 -19.05
N TYR A 380 -19.21 10.53 -18.26
CA TYR A 380 -19.50 9.12 -18.52
C TYR A 380 -19.49 8.30 -17.23
N THR A 381 -20.13 7.14 -17.27
CA THR A 381 -20.08 6.17 -16.16
C THR A 381 -18.75 5.41 -16.18
N GLY A 382 -18.10 5.27 -15.02
CA GLY A 382 -16.82 4.58 -14.88
C GLY A 382 -16.50 4.21 -13.43
N SER A 383 -15.31 3.67 -13.22
CA SER A 383 -14.81 3.14 -11.95
C SER A 383 -13.59 3.91 -11.44
N MET A 384 -13.16 3.63 -10.22
CA MET A 384 -11.89 4.12 -9.70
C MET A 384 -10.68 3.66 -10.55
N ALA A 385 -10.75 2.50 -11.19
CA ALA A 385 -9.70 2.05 -12.11
C ALA A 385 -9.59 2.96 -13.33
N ASP A 386 -10.73 3.42 -13.86
CA ASP A 386 -10.76 4.38 -14.97
C ASP A 386 -10.21 5.74 -14.54
N VAL A 387 -10.49 6.20 -13.31
CA VAL A 387 -9.90 7.42 -12.75
C VAL A 387 -8.37 7.35 -12.79
N TRP A 388 -7.78 6.24 -12.31
CA TRP A 388 -6.33 6.08 -12.33
C TRP A 388 -5.74 5.98 -13.74
N SER A 389 -6.43 5.29 -14.66
CA SER A 389 -6.04 5.23 -16.07
C SER A 389 -6.02 6.62 -16.73
N ASN A 390 -7.01 7.47 -16.42
CA ASN A 390 -7.05 8.86 -16.89
C ASN A 390 -5.89 9.69 -16.31
N VAL A 391 -5.63 9.55 -15.01
CA VAL A 391 -4.50 10.21 -14.33
C VAL A 391 -3.17 9.81 -14.95
N GLU A 392 -2.93 8.50 -15.13
CA GLU A 392 -1.70 7.96 -15.70
C GLU A 392 -1.49 8.46 -17.13
N THR A 393 -2.52 8.33 -17.98
CA THR A 393 -2.47 8.78 -19.38
C THR A 393 -2.15 10.27 -19.47
N PHE A 394 -2.86 11.10 -18.69
CA PHE A 394 -2.67 12.54 -18.70
C PHE A 394 -1.29 12.95 -18.16
N MET A 395 -0.86 12.37 -17.04
CA MET A 395 0.42 12.71 -16.42
C MET A 395 1.61 12.22 -17.23
N THR A 396 1.48 11.09 -17.93
CA THR A 396 2.51 10.61 -18.88
C THR A 396 2.69 11.57 -20.03
N ALA A 397 1.58 12.09 -20.59
CA ALA A 397 1.62 13.06 -21.68
C ALA A 397 2.08 14.47 -21.26
N ASN A 398 1.93 14.83 -19.98
CA ASN A 398 2.26 16.17 -19.45
C ASN A 398 3.42 16.15 -18.46
N LYS A 399 4.24 15.09 -18.48
CA LYS A 399 5.37 14.94 -17.56
C LYS A 399 6.40 16.04 -17.79
N ALA A 400 6.74 16.74 -16.71
CA ALA A 400 7.89 17.63 -16.68
C ALA A 400 9.20 16.82 -16.61
N THR A 401 10.16 17.13 -17.49
CA THR A 401 11.44 16.41 -17.57
C THR A 401 12.61 17.18 -16.99
N ASP A 402 12.47 18.49 -16.81
CA ASP A 402 13.53 19.37 -16.35
C ASP A 402 12.97 20.50 -15.46
N GLY A 403 13.76 20.93 -14.48
CA GLY A 403 13.36 21.90 -13.46
C GLY A 403 14.32 21.92 -12.25
N ASN A 404 14.02 22.76 -11.26
CA ASN A 404 14.83 22.81 -10.03
C ASN A 404 14.60 21.54 -9.17
N ALA A 405 15.60 20.66 -9.15
CA ALA A 405 15.53 19.35 -8.48
C ALA A 405 15.34 19.40 -6.96
N ASP A 406 15.61 20.53 -6.32
CA ASP A 406 15.46 20.71 -4.87
C ASP A 406 14.02 21.10 -4.48
N LEU A 407 13.19 21.51 -5.44
CA LEU A 407 11.79 21.79 -5.19
C LEU A 407 10.97 20.50 -5.19
N PRO A 408 9.99 20.34 -4.26
CA PRO A 408 9.22 19.11 -4.15
C PRO A 408 8.18 18.97 -5.27
N PHE A 409 7.68 20.07 -5.80
CA PHE A 409 6.61 20.11 -6.80
C PHE A 409 7.05 20.91 -8.03
N TRP A 410 6.71 20.42 -9.22
CA TRP A 410 7.07 21.03 -10.52
C TRP A 410 5.82 21.41 -11.34
N GLY A 411 4.63 21.24 -10.77
CA GLY A 411 3.37 21.20 -11.51
C GLY A 411 2.84 19.76 -11.66
N GLY A 412 1.52 19.63 -11.80
CA GLY A 412 0.86 18.33 -11.78
C GLY A 412 -0.57 18.40 -11.24
N LEU A 413 -1.18 17.23 -11.07
CA LEU A 413 -2.52 17.12 -10.48
C LEU A 413 -2.47 17.31 -8.96
N VAL A 414 -3.34 18.18 -8.44
CA VAL A 414 -3.51 18.45 -7.02
C VAL A 414 -4.99 18.37 -6.69
N GLY A 415 -5.34 17.79 -5.54
CA GLY A 415 -6.73 17.52 -5.22
C GLY A 415 -6.92 16.69 -3.97
N PHE A 416 -8.04 15.97 -3.91
CA PHE A 416 -8.33 15.04 -2.83
C PHE A 416 -8.91 13.72 -3.36
N VAL A 417 -8.77 12.69 -2.54
CA VAL A 417 -9.43 11.40 -2.65
C VAL A 417 -10.10 11.15 -1.30
N SER A 418 -11.41 10.91 -1.28
CA SER A 418 -12.17 10.60 -0.07
C SER A 418 -11.93 9.15 0.37
N TYR A 419 -12.35 8.82 1.59
CA TYR A 419 -12.31 7.45 2.07
C TYR A 419 -13.25 6.54 1.25
N GLU A 420 -14.40 7.08 0.85
CA GLU A 420 -15.41 6.36 0.08
C GLU A 420 -14.93 5.92 -1.31
N ALA A 421 -13.98 6.65 -1.92
CA ALA A 421 -13.33 6.24 -3.17
C ALA A 421 -12.67 4.85 -3.07
N GLY A 422 -12.18 4.47 -1.87
CA GLY A 422 -11.54 3.17 -1.64
C GLY A 422 -12.53 2.00 -1.53
N LEU A 423 -13.79 2.26 -1.18
CA LEU A 423 -14.77 1.21 -0.91
C LEU A 423 -15.06 0.33 -2.13
N GLU A 424 -14.90 0.86 -3.35
CA GLU A 424 -15.14 0.12 -4.60
C GLU A 424 -14.13 -1.03 -4.76
N THR A 425 -12.96 -0.90 -4.15
CA THR A 425 -11.87 -1.88 -4.25
C THR A 425 -11.93 -2.99 -3.22
N ILE A 426 -12.82 -2.90 -2.22
CA ILE A 426 -12.85 -3.79 -1.05
C ILE A 426 -14.22 -4.43 -0.78
N ASP A 427 -15.11 -4.45 -1.78
CA ASP A 427 -16.44 -5.11 -1.72
C ASP A 427 -17.31 -4.67 -0.53
N VAL A 428 -17.22 -3.39 -0.17
CA VAL A 428 -18.06 -2.77 0.87
C VAL A 428 -19.19 -1.98 0.21
N PRO A 429 -20.45 -2.13 0.66
CA PRO A 429 -21.57 -1.36 0.12
C PRO A 429 -21.32 0.15 0.19
N GLN A 430 -21.54 0.81 -0.94
CA GLN A 430 -21.32 2.25 -1.07
C GLN A 430 -22.44 3.04 -0.40
N PRO A 431 -22.12 4.10 0.36
CA PRO A 431 -23.14 5.03 0.81
C PRO A 431 -23.75 5.79 -0.39
N LEU A 432 -25.05 6.08 -0.30
CA LEU A 432 -25.75 6.93 -1.28
C LEU A 432 -25.25 8.37 -1.13
N ASN A 433 -24.16 8.70 -1.81
CA ASN A 433 -23.52 10.02 -1.73
C ASN A 433 -23.96 11.03 -2.81
N GLY A 434 -24.94 10.66 -3.64
CA GLY A 434 -25.43 11.52 -4.73
C GLY A 434 -24.30 11.98 -5.65
N ASP A 435 -24.30 13.26 -6.01
CA ASP A 435 -23.28 13.88 -6.86
C ASP A 435 -22.06 14.41 -6.09
N ARG A 436 -21.92 14.14 -4.79
CA ARG A 436 -20.74 14.58 -4.02
C ARG A 436 -19.49 13.95 -4.64
N PRO A 437 -18.44 14.73 -4.96
CA PRO A 437 -17.20 14.16 -5.47
C PRO A 437 -16.41 13.45 -4.37
N ASP A 438 -15.94 12.27 -4.71
CA ASP A 438 -15.03 11.43 -3.92
C ASP A 438 -13.60 11.57 -4.42
N VAL A 439 -13.41 11.87 -5.71
CA VAL A 439 -12.12 12.30 -6.26
C VAL A 439 -12.32 13.63 -6.97
N TRP A 440 -11.40 14.57 -6.74
CA TRP A 440 -11.31 15.76 -7.57
C TRP A 440 -9.86 16.21 -7.67
N PHE A 441 -9.28 16.04 -8.86
CA PHE A 441 -7.95 16.51 -9.21
C PHE A 441 -8.01 17.68 -10.17
N VAL A 442 -7.12 18.66 -9.98
CA VAL A 442 -6.96 19.84 -10.81
C VAL A 442 -5.50 19.96 -11.21
N PHE A 443 -5.23 20.21 -12.50
CA PHE A 443 -3.89 20.34 -13.02
C PHE A 443 -3.35 21.75 -12.74
N VAL A 444 -2.37 21.82 -11.85
CA VAL A 444 -1.67 23.05 -11.49
C VAL A 444 -0.46 23.19 -12.39
N SER A 445 -0.55 24.07 -13.39
CA SER A 445 0.58 24.41 -14.27
C SER A 445 1.40 25.59 -13.78
N ARG A 446 0.81 26.46 -12.95
CA ARG A 446 1.47 27.61 -12.32
C ARG A 446 1.41 27.49 -10.81
N SER A 447 2.55 27.63 -10.14
CA SER A 447 2.60 27.53 -8.68
C SER A 447 3.66 28.44 -8.06
N ILE A 448 3.43 28.79 -6.79
CA ILE A 448 4.37 29.54 -5.96
C ILE A 448 4.74 28.66 -4.77
N ILE A 449 6.02 28.38 -4.62
CA ILE A 449 6.58 27.55 -3.55
C ILE A 449 7.31 28.45 -2.56
N VAL A 450 6.96 28.35 -1.29
CA VAL A 450 7.63 29.04 -0.19
C VAL A 450 8.53 28.02 0.51
N ASP A 451 9.83 28.30 0.54
CA ASP A 451 10.81 27.56 1.33
C ASP A 451 11.01 28.30 2.66
N HIS A 452 10.45 27.73 3.73
CA HIS A 452 10.49 28.34 5.06
C HIS A 452 11.85 28.24 5.73
N VAL A 453 12.72 27.34 5.26
CA VAL A 453 14.04 27.11 5.86
C VAL A 453 15.09 28.03 5.23
N GLU A 454 15.05 28.20 3.91
CA GLU A 454 15.97 29.10 3.20
C GLU A 454 15.42 30.53 3.05
N SER A 455 14.19 30.79 3.50
CA SER A 455 13.51 32.08 3.37
C SER A 455 13.44 32.54 1.90
N LYS A 456 13.07 31.62 1.00
CA LYS A 456 12.97 31.85 -0.45
C LYS A 456 11.58 31.60 -0.97
N VAL A 457 11.21 32.36 -2.00
CA VAL A 457 9.99 32.13 -2.78
C VAL A 457 10.37 31.79 -4.21
N TYR A 458 9.87 30.65 -4.67
CA TYR A 458 10.04 30.17 -6.03
C TYR A 458 8.72 30.33 -6.79
N PHE A 459 8.80 30.85 -8.00
CA PHE A 459 7.70 30.92 -8.95
C PHE A 459 7.97 29.88 -10.01
N GLN A 460 6.96 29.07 -10.36
CA GLN A 460 7.11 27.98 -11.33
C GLN A 460 5.95 28.01 -12.33
N SER A 461 6.28 27.78 -13.61
CA SER A 461 5.29 27.61 -14.68
C SER A 461 5.67 26.50 -15.66
N LEU A 462 4.68 25.67 -16.00
CA LEU A 462 4.71 24.68 -17.07
C LEU A 462 4.17 25.22 -18.40
N GLU A 463 3.77 26.49 -18.45
CA GLU A 463 3.28 27.17 -19.65
C GLU A 463 4.44 27.84 -20.40
N GLU A 464 4.36 27.85 -21.74
CA GLU A 464 5.32 28.60 -22.57
C GLU A 464 5.04 30.11 -22.50
N HIS A 465 6.10 30.93 -22.50
CA HIS A 465 6.02 32.40 -22.57
C HIS A 465 5.22 33.08 -21.45
N ASP A 466 5.45 32.67 -20.20
CA ASP A 466 4.68 33.13 -19.04
C ASP A 466 5.27 34.36 -18.30
N ASP A 467 6.12 35.14 -18.99
CA ASP A 467 6.89 36.24 -18.39
C ASP A 467 6.03 37.25 -17.61
N ARG A 468 4.86 37.60 -18.17
CA ARG A 468 3.91 38.52 -17.53
C ARG A 468 3.36 37.98 -16.21
N TRP A 469 3.13 36.68 -16.12
CA TRP A 469 2.68 36.05 -14.88
C TRP A 469 3.77 36.12 -13.82
N PHE A 470 5.02 35.80 -14.19
CA PHE A 470 6.17 35.93 -13.29
C PHE A 470 6.31 37.36 -12.76
N GLU A 471 6.28 38.37 -13.63
CA GLU A 471 6.36 39.77 -13.22
C GLU A 471 5.26 40.17 -12.22
N THR A 472 4.03 39.72 -12.48
CA THR A 472 2.88 40.02 -11.61
C THR A 472 3.04 39.35 -10.25
N ALA A 473 3.38 38.06 -10.23
CA ALA A 473 3.55 37.28 -9.01
C ALA A 473 4.72 37.81 -8.15
N GLU A 474 5.85 38.12 -8.77
CA GLU A 474 7.00 38.74 -8.11
C GLU A 474 6.63 40.10 -7.48
N GLN A 475 5.88 40.94 -8.20
CA GLN A 475 5.45 42.24 -7.68
C GLN A 475 4.56 42.10 -6.45
N VAL A 476 3.68 41.09 -6.41
CA VAL A 476 2.83 40.82 -5.25
C VAL A 476 3.68 40.43 -4.03
N VAL A 477 4.61 39.50 -4.20
CA VAL A 477 5.50 39.05 -3.11
C VAL A 477 6.40 40.20 -2.63
N LYS A 478 6.99 40.99 -3.54
CA LYS A 478 7.81 42.18 -3.20
C LYS A 478 7.02 43.20 -2.37
N LYS A 479 5.77 43.48 -2.73
CA LYS A 479 4.91 44.40 -1.98
C LYS A 479 4.60 43.88 -0.57
N LEU A 480 4.42 42.57 -0.40
CA LEU A 480 4.17 41.97 0.90
C LEU A 480 5.42 41.98 1.79
N ASP A 481 6.57 41.60 1.23
CA ASP A 481 7.85 41.59 1.94
C ASP A 481 8.22 43.01 2.44
N GLN A 482 8.04 44.03 1.59
CA GLN A 482 8.25 45.44 1.98
C GLN A 482 7.32 45.92 3.09
N ARG A 483 6.05 45.47 3.10
CA ARG A 483 5.09 45.81 4.17
C ARG A 483 5.53 45.23 5.52
N LEU A 484 6.07 44.02 5.53
CA LEU A 484 6.55 43.36 6.74
C LEU A 484 7.79 44.04 7.31
N VAL A 485 8.74 44.46 6.46
CA VAL A 485 9.92 45.23 6.88
C VAL A 485 9.52 46.59 7.50
N GLY A 486 8.47 47.22 7.00
CA GLY A 486 7.96 48.49 7.52
C GLY A 486 7.04 48.39 8.75
N SER A 487 6.51 47.19 9.05
CA SER A 487 5.49 46.95 10.08
C SER A 487 6.02 46.05 11.21
N LEU A 488 7.06 46.50 11.91
CA LEU A 488 7.56 45.82 13.12
C LEU A 488 6.65 45.92 14.35
N THR A 489 5.45 46.51 14.23
CA THR A 489 4.51 46.66 15.35
C THR A 489 3.07 46.65 14.87
N LYS A 490 2.42 45.48 14.89
CA LYS A 490 1.02 45.31 15.33
C LYS A 490 0.63 43.84 15.23
N ASP A 491 0.40 43.26 16.41
CA ASP A 491 -0.24 41.97 16.59
C ASP A 491 -1.73 42.14 16.24
N GLU A 492 -2.06 42.09 14.95
CA GLU A 492 -3.44 42.09 14.48
C GLU A 492 -4.09 40.76 14.88
N ARG A 493 -4.65 40.73 16.10
CA ARG A 493 -5.52 39.62 16.51
C ARG A 493 -6.64 39.52 15.48
N LEU A 494 -6.76 38.35 14.86
CA LEU A 494 -7.91 37.99 14.04
C LEU A 494 -9.19 38.36 14.80
N PRO A 495 -10.19 38.98 14.14
CA PRO A 495 -11.48 39.29 14.76
C PRO A 495 -12.06 38.05 15.44
N GLY A 496 -12.78 38.25 16.55
CA GLY A 496 -13.49 37.16 17.22
C GLY A 496 -14.51 36.54 16.27
N LEU A 497 -14.21 35.34 15.78
CA LEU A 497 -15.13 34.57 14.96
C LEU A 497 -16.35 34.14 15.77
N ALA A 498 -17.53 34.17 15.14
CA ALA A 498 -18.76 33.66 15.74
C ALA A 498 -18.53 32.25 16.32
N THR A 499 -19.21 31.94 17.42
CA THR A 499 -19.11 30.59 18.02
C THR A 499 -20.10 29.68 17.30
N PRO A 500 -19.66 28.55 16.73
CA PRO A 500 -20.57 27.59 16.11
C PRO A 500 -21.41 26.86 17.15
N ILE A 501 -22.58 26.41 16.73
CA ILE A 501 -23.31 25.34 17.40
C ILE A 501 -22.64 24.03 17.00
N ILE A 502 -22.22 23.24 17.99
CA ILE A 502 -21.55 21.96 17.78
C ILE A 502 -22.51 20.84 18.16
N THR A 503 -22.91 20.04 17.17
CA THR A 503 -23.63 18.79 17.39
C THR A 503 -22.61 17.67 17.43
N ALA A 504 -22.28 17.22 18.64
CA ALA A 504 -21.38 16.09 18.87
C ALA A 504 -22.12 14.74 18.70
N PRO A 505 -21.39 13.64 18.45
CA PRO A 505 -21.92 12.28 18.52
C PRO A 505 -22.59 11.98 19.86
N ASN A 506 -23.55 11.06 19.86
CA ASN A 506 -24.18 10.63 21.11
C ASN A 506 -23.22 9.72 21.91
N ASP A 507 -22.90 10.11 23.14
CA ASP A 507 -21.96 9.38 24.00
C ASP A 507 -22.33 7.90 24.19
N ALA A 508 -23.60 7.60 24.54
CA ALA A 508 -24.05 6.24 24.78
C ALA A 508 -24.03 5.38 23.50
N GLU A 509 -24.30 5.99 22.35
CA GLU A 509 -24.19 5.32 21.06
C GLU A 509 -22.73 5.04 20.68
N TYR A 510 -21.84 6.01 20.88
CA TYR A 510 -20.42 5.86 20.58
C TYR A 510 -19.79 4.76 21.46
N VAL A 511 -20.10 4.73 22.76
CA VAL A 511 -19.64 3.66 23.67
C VAL A 511 -20.09 2.29 23.18
N ARG A 512 -21.34 2.15 22.72
CA ARG A 512 -21.85 0.88 22.17
C ARG A 512 -21.13 0.45 20.90
N LYS A 513 -20.79 1.40 20.01
CA LYS A 513 -19.98 1.14 18.81
C LYS A 513 -18.58 0.64 19.20
N VAL A 514 -17.96 1.25 20.21
CA VAL A 514 -16.65 0.81 20.75
C VAL A 514 -16.74 -0.61 21.33
N GLU A 515 -17.77 -0.93 22.11
CA GLU A 515 -17.98 -2.28 22.67
C GLU A 515 -18.11 -3.32 21.55
N THR A 516 -18.83 -2.99 20.49
CA THR A 516 -18.98 -3.85 19.29
C THR A 516 -17.63 -4.06 18.60
N CYS A 517 -16.83 -3.00 18.41
CA CYS A 517 -15.47 -3.13 17.89
C CYS A 517 -14.60 -4.04 18.77
N GLN A 518 -14.69 -3.91 20.09
CA GLN A 518 -13.94 -4.76 21.01
C GLN A 518 -14.39 -6.23 20.94
N ASP A 519 -15.68 -6.50 20.73
CA ASP A 519 -16.18 -7.86 20.56
C ASP A 519 -15.62 -8.51 19.30
N HIS A 520 -15.59 -7.79 18.16
CA HIS A 520 -14.91 -8.24 16.94
C HIS A 520 -13.42 -8.51 17.17
N ILE A 521 -12.72 -7.62 17.87
CA ILE A 521 -11.30 -7.83 18.20
C ILE A 521 -11.12 -9.06 19.12
N ARG A 522 -12.00 -9.28 20.10
CA ARG A 522 -11.95 -10.44 21.00
C ARG A 522 -12.23 -11.76 20.28
N ALA A 523 -13.10 -11.72 19.27
CA ALA A 523 -13.46 -12.84 18.40
C ALA A 523 -12.32 -13.20 17.41
N GLY A 524 -11.39 -12.27 17.18
CA GLY A 524 -10.28 -12.45 16.24
C GLY A 524 -10.58 -11.97 14.82
N ASP A 525 -11.69 -11.24 14.61
CA ASP A 525 -12.11 -10.74 13.30
C ASP A 525 -11.22 -9.59 12.78
N SER A 526 -10.64 -8.81 13.70
CA SER A 526 -9.64 -7.79 13.40
C SER A 526 -8.69 -7.64 14.58
N TYR A 527 -7.48 -7.12 14.31
CA TYR A 527 -6.50 -6.79 15.33
C TYR A 527 -6.70 -5.38 15.90
N GLU A 528 -7.13 -4.44 15.04
CA GLU A 528 -7.39 -3.04 15.37
C GLU A 528 -8.56 -2.53 14.52
N LEU A 529 -9.40 -1.68 15.10
CA LEU A 529 -10.50 -1.01 14.40
C LEU A 529 -10.45 0.48 14.74
N CYS A 530 -10.19 1.32 13.74
CA CYS A 530 -10.22 2.77 13.89
C CYS A 530 -11.65 3.29 13.74
N LEU A 531 -12.39 3.34 14.85
CA LEU A 531 -13.76 3.85 14.88
C LEU A 531 -13.77 5.40 14.94
N THR A 532 -14.35 6.02 13.92
CA THR A 532 -14.57 7.47 13.87
C THR A 532 -16.05 7.83 13.97
N ASP A 533 -16.37 9.01 14.49
CA ASP A 533 -17.71 9.59 14.47
C ASP A 533 -17.64 11.09 14.14
N GLN A 534 -18.75 11.68 13.69
CA GLN A 534 -18.77 13.01 13.09
C GLN A 534 -19.38 14.05 14.04
N SER A 535 -18.67 15.15 14.25
CA SER A 535 -19.24 16.37 14.83
C SER A 535 -19.66 17.33 13.72
N ILE A 536 -20.87 17.87 13.80
CA ILE A 536 -21.40 18.85 12.85
C ILE A 536 -21.34 20.23 13.48
N LEU A 537 -20.63 21.15 12.80
CA LEU A 537 -20.55 22.55 13.19
C LEU A 537 -21.50 23.38 12.33
N SER A 538 -22.40 24.11 12.97
CA SER A 538 -23.38 24.98 12.31
C SER A 538 -23.27 26.42 12.80
N TYR A 539 -23.50 27.37 11.90
CA TYR A 539 -23.51 28.80 12.20
C TYR A 539 -24.89 29.36 11.89
N ASP A 540 -25.30 30.40 12.62
CA ASP A 540 -26.41 31.24 12.20
C ASP A 540 -26.08 31.87 10.82
N GLU A 541 -27.06 31.92 9.93
CA GLU A 541 -26.92 32.34 8.53
C GLU A 541 -26.29 33.73 8.41
N TYR A 542 -26.65 34.64 9.32
CA TYR A 542 -26.19 36.03 9.32
C TYR A 542 -24.78 36.23 9.91
N CYS A 543 -24.24 35.22 10.60
CA CYS A 543 -22.99 35.32 11.36
C CYS A 543 -21.95 34.29 10.91
N ARG A 544 -22.18 33.62 9.77
CA ARG A 544 -21.31 32.56 9.27
C ARG A 544 -19.99 33.13 8.76
N PRO A 545 -18.85 32.70 9.33
CA PRO A 545 -17.55 33.06 8.78
C PRO A 545 -17.32 32.50 7.39
N THR A 546 -16.50 33.18 6.61
CA THR A 546 -15.98 32.63 5.36
C THR A 546 -15.13 31.38 5.66
N SER A 547 -15.07 30.46 4.70
CA SER A 547 -14.20 29.28 4.84
C SER A 547 -12.73 29.65 5.03
N PHE A 548 -12.29 30.79 4.49
CA PHE A 548 -10.91 31.22 4.63
C PHE A 548 -10.61 31.72 6.05
N GLU A 549 -11.52 32.48 6.67
CA GLU A 549 -11.37 32.89 8.08
C GLU A 549 -11.36 31.68 9.03
N LEU A 550 -12.20 30.66 8.76
CA LEU A 550 -12.15 29.40 9.50
C LEU A 550 -10.78 28.73 9.37
N TYR A 551 -10.22 28.70 8.16
CA TYR A 551 -8.89 28.15 7.92
C TYR A 551 -7.79 28.96 8.64
N GLN A 552 -7.85 30.29 8.59
CA GLN A 552 -6.91 31.16 9.31
C GLN A 552 -6.92 30.88 10.83
N ARG A 553 -8.09 30.67 11.42
CA ARG A 553 -8.21 30.26 12.83
C ARG A 553 -7.64 28.86 13.06
N LEU A 554 -7.94 27.90 12.17
CA LEU A 554 -7.46 26.53 12.25
C LEU A 554 -5.93 26.46 12.23
N ARG A 555 -5.28 27.06 11.22
CA ARG A 555 -3.81 27.04 11.08
C ARG A 555 -3.10 27.74 12.24
N THR A 556 -3.72 28.79 12.82
CA THR A 556 -3.16 29.52 13.96
C THR A 556 -3.26 28.71 15.25
N SER A 557 -4.40 28.05 15.47
CA SER A 557 -4.66 27.29 16.70
C SER A 557 -3.98 25.92 16.70
N ASN A 558 -3.88 25.30 15.52
CA ASN A 558 -3.28 23.99 15.30
C ASN A 558 -2.43 24.03 14.02
N PRO A 559 -1.19 24.54 14.07
CA PRO A 559 -0.29 24.50 12.92
C PRO A 559 0.21 23.07 12.69
N ALA A 560 0.15 22.59 11.45
CA ALA A 560 0.53 21.22 11.10
C ALA A 560 1.39 21.16 9.82
N PRO A 561 2.28 20.16 9.68
CA PRO A 561 3.16 20.00 8.52
C PRO A 561 2.42 19.79 7.18
N PHE A 562 1.20 19.25 7.20
CA PHE A 562 0.39 18.95 6.02
C PHE A 562 -0.98 19.64 6.09
N GLY A 563 -0.97 20.94 6.37
CA GLY A 563 -2.16 21.77 6.29
C GLY A 563 -2.61 21.96 4.83
N ALA A 564 -3.91 22.14 4.61
CA ALA A 564 -4.43 22.43 3.28
C ALA A 564 -5.69 23.30 3.33
N TYR A 565 -5.78 24.25 2.41
CA TYR A 565 -6.99 24.96 2.07
C TYR A 565 -7.30 24.72 0.59
N LEU A 566 -8.29 23.87 0.33
CA LEU A 566 -8.73 23.54 -1.02
C LEU A 566 -10.15 24.04 -1.20
N ARG A 567 -10.38 24.85 -2.22
CA ARG A 567 -11.73 25.30 -2.61
C ARG A 567 -11.89 25.03 -4.09
N LEU A 568 -12.63 23.97 -4.41
CA LEU A 568 -12.88 23.50 -5.77
C LEU A 568 -14.35 23.71 -6.09
N LYS A 569 -14.63 24.33 -7.24
CA LYS A 569 -15.97 24.77 -7.64
C LYS A 569 -16.18 24.46 -9.11
N GLU A 570 -17.39 24.10 -9.50
CA GLU A 570 -17.80 23.90 -10.88
C GLU A 570 -19.17 24.55 -11.05
N GLU A 571 -19.34 25.35 -12.09
CA GLU A 571 -20.66 25.86 -12.48
C GLU A 571 -21.32 24.84 -13.40
N LYS A 572 -22.44 24.26 -12.98
CA LYS A 572 -23.27 23.39 -13.82
C LYS A 572 -24.68 23.92 -13.86
N GLU A 573 -25.18 24.23 -15.07
CA GLU A 573 -26.56 24.64 -15.31
C GLU A 573 -27.03 25.83 -14.42
N GLY A 574 -26.14 26.77 -14.13
CA GLY A 574 -26.44 27.92 -13.26
C GLY A 574 -26.50 27.61 -11.76
N LYS A 575 -26.14 26.38 -11.34
CA LYS A 575 -25.91 26.02 -9.94
C LYS A 575 -24.42 25.84 -9.68
N GLU A 576 -23.94 26.50 -8.62
CA GLU A 576 -22.57 26.35 -8.16
C GLU A 576 -22.47 25.08 -7.29
N CYS A 577 -21.75 24.08 -7.78
CA CYS A 577 -21.44 22.85 -7.06
C CYS A 577 -19.96 22.86 -6.69
N GLY A 578 -19.62 22.64 -5.42
CA GLY A 578 -18.22 22.71 -5.00
C GLY A 578 -17.95 22.02 -3.68
N VAL A 579 -16.66 21.81 -3.40
CA VAL A 579 -16.15 21.27 -2.15
C VAL A 579 -15.10 22.22 -1.61
N THR A 580 -15.18 22.53 -0.31
CA THR A 580 -14.15 23.26 0.41
C THR A 580 -13.59 22.36 1.51
N ILE A 581 -12.28 22.12 1.49
CA ILE A 581 -11.55 21.32 2.47
C ILE A 581 -10.62 22.25 3.26
N LEU A 582 -10.73 22.14 4.58
CA LEU A 582 -9.88 22.83 5.54
C LEU A 582 -9.18 21.73 6.34
N SER A 583 -7.88 21.56 6.12
CA SER A 583 -7.09 20.50 6.76
C SER A 583 -5.97 21.09 7.60
N SER A 584 -5.74 20.47 8.75
CA SER A 584 -4.53 20.64 9.57
C SER A 584 -4.02 19.26 9.97
N SER A 585 -3.59 18.48 8.96
CA SER A 585 -3.12 17.11 9.18
C SER A 585 -1.68 17.10 9.68
N PRO A 586 -1.39 16.41 10.80
CA PRO A 586 -0.02 16.15 11.23
C PRO A 586 0.62 14.97 10.50
N GLU A 587 -0.17 14.20 9.74
CA GLU A 587 0.23 12.91 9.17
C GLU A 587 0.34 12.96 7.65
N ARG A 588 1.35 12.25 7.17
CA ARG A 588 1.60 12.00 5.76
C ARG A 588 1.09 10.61 5.45
N PHE A 589 0.21 10.51 4.47
CA PHE A 589 -0.24 9.20 3.99
C PHE A 589 0.88 8.47 3.24
N LEU A 590 1.38 9.09 2.17
CA LEU A 590 2.40 8.52 1.30
C LEU A 590 3.27 9.64 0.70
N SER A 591 4.57 9.35 0.51
CA SER A 591 5.45 10.20 -0.29
C SER A 591 6.27 9.36 -1.28
N TRP A 592 6.43 9.93 -2.47
CA TRP A 592 7.34 9.46 -3.50
C TRP A 592 8.19 10.65 -3.95
N SER A 593 9.48 10.43 -4.17
CA SER A 593 10.40 11.50 -4.57
C SER A 593 11.34 11.06 -5.69
N ARG A 594 11.86 12.05 -6.43
CA ARG A 594 12.84 11.83 -7.51
C ARG A 594 14.13 11.15 -7.02
N LYS A 595 14.53 11.38 -5.77
CA LYS A 595 15.80 10.88 -5.19
C LYS A 595 15.64 9.49 -4.56
N GLU A 596 14.41 9.10 -4.21
CA GLU A 596 14.12 7.85 -3.50
C GLU A 596 13.18 7.01 -4.37
N MET A 597 13.70 6.00 -5.06
CA MET A 597 12.91 5.06 -5.86
C MET A 597 12.04 4.10 -5.00
N MET A 598 11.77 4.44 -3.74
CA MET A 598 11.00 3.65 -2.77
C MET A 598 9.86 4.50 -2.21
N LEU A 599 8.67 3.90 -2.12
CA LEU A 599 7.50 4.48 -1.44
C LEU A 599 7.80 4.62 0.06
N LYS A 600 7.56 5.80 0.63
CA LYS A 600 7.57 6.01 2.09
C LYS A 600 6.13 6.22 2.56
N SER A 601 5.54 5.23 3.21
CA SER A 601 4.36 5.40 4.07
C SER A 601 4.82 5.57 5.52
N CYS A 602 3.94 6.07 6.39
CA CYS A 602 4.17 6.04 7.85
C CYS A 602 4.25 4.60 8.37
#